data_AF-A0A3N1IFJ1-F1
#
_entry.id   AF-A0A3N1IFJ1-F1
#
_cell.length_a   1.000
_cell.length_b   1.000
_cell.length_c   1.000
_cell.angle_alpha   90.00
_cell.angle_beta   90.00
_cell.angle_gamma   90.00
#
_symmetry.space_group_name_H-M   'P 1'
#
loop_
_entity.id
_entity.type
_entity.pdbx_description
1 polymer ?
#
loop_
_entity_poly.entity_id
_entity_poly.type
_entity_poly.pdbx_seq_one_letter_code
_entity_poly.pdbx_strand_id
1 'polypeptide(L)'
;MSWLELWEFVQALPFDSMTHSARRGDHTRRRWTEMHYMQASALSLMQFMTQVMWAGQGLEGKPPKLVPWATPDLRTPEQLAEDEARKAREAARWAQFRAATRPGARQDTEWAQRLAQAREEHLRLAAPGQPAQTTE
;
A
#
# COMPACT_ATOMS: atom_id res chain seq x y z
N MET A 1 -12.75 27.77 -37.25
CA MET A 1 -12.30 27.92 -35.86
C MET A 1 -10.81 27.72 -35.83
N SER A 2 -10.05 28.75 -35.48
CA SER A 2 -8.59 28.69 -35.42
C SER A 2 -8.11 28.08 -34.10
N TRP A 3 -6.86 27.62 -34.07
CA TRP A 3 -6.24 27.11 -32.84
C TRP A 3 -6.20 28.17 -31.72
N LEU A 4 -6.03 29.43 -32.10
CA LEU A 4 -5.98 30.56 -31.18
C LEU A 4 -7.35 30.80 -30.52
N GLU A 5 -8.42 30.78 -31.32
CA GLU A 5 -9.80 30.89 -30.82
C GLU A 5 -10.17 29.74 -29.88
N LEU A 6 -9.71 28.51 -30.17
CA LEU A 6 -9.93 27.36 -29.30
C LEU A 6 -9.19 27.52 -27.97
N TRP A 7 -7.97 28.03 -27.99
CA TRP A 7 -7.17 28.26 -26.80
C TRP A 7 -7.75 29.37 -25.91
N GLU A 8 -8.18 30.47 -26.51
CA GLU A 8 -8.87 31.55 -25.81
C GLU A 8 -10.18 31.07 -25.18
N PHE A 9 -10.95 30.25 -25.89
CA PHE A 9 -12.16 29.63 -25.35
C PHE A 9 -11.85 28.75 -24.13
N VAL A 10 -10.80 27.91 -24.20
CA VAL A 10 -10.39 27.08 -23.07
C VAL A 10 -9.94 27.91 -21.86
N GLN A 11 -9.25 29.03 -22.08
CA GLN A 11 -8.86 29.94 -20.99
C GLN A 11 -10.04 30.72 -20.38
N ALA A 12 -11.05 31.03 -21.18
CA ALA A 12 -12.25 31.72 -20.73
C ALA A 12 -13.20 30.80 -19.94
N LEU A 13 -12.97 29.48 -19.94
CA LEU A 13 -13.77 28.56 -19.14
C LEU A 13 -13.60 28.86 -17.65
N PRO A 14 -14.67 28.69 -16.85
CA PRO A 14 -14.57 28.78 -15.40
C PRO A 14 -13.46 27.88 -14.86
N PHE A 15 -12.80 28.30 -13.79
CA PHE A 15 -11.77 27.53 -13.09
C PHE A 15 -12.25 26.12 -12.70
N ASP A 16 -13.56 25.98 -12.49
CA ASP A 16 -14.23 24.73 -12.11
C ASP A 16 -14.70 23.88 -13.30
N SER A 17 -14.39 24.29 -14.53
CA SER A 17 -14.80 23.58 -15.73
C SER A 17 -14.18 22.18 -15.85
N MET A 18 -14.90 21.28 -16.52
CA MET A 18 -14.41 19.91 -16.80
C MET A 18 -13.11 19.92 -17.59
N THR A 19 -12.90 20.87 -18.50
CA THR A 19 -11.69 20.99 -19.32
C THR A 19 -10.46 21.32 -18.47
N HIS A 20 -10.55 22.27 -17.55
CA HIS A 20 -9.47 22.56 -16.62
C HIS A 20 -9.21 21.42 -15.62
N SER A 21 -10.27 20.69 -15.25
CA SER A 21 -10.18 19.53 -14.35
C SER A 21 -9.47 18.36 -15.02
N ALA A 22 -9.85 18.02 -16.25
CA ALA A 22 -9.19 16.99 -17.05
C ALA A 22 -7.71 17.33 -17.29
N ARG A 23 -7.38 18.61 -17.50
CA ARG A 23 -6.00 19.08 -17.65
C ARG A 23 -5.17 18.94 -16.36
N ARG A 24 -5.81 18.92 -15.19
CA ARG A 24 -5.15 18.74 -13.88
C ARG A 24 -5.09 17.28 -13.42
N GLY A 25 -5.53 16.33 -14.25
CA GLY A 25 -5.51 14.91 -13.92
C GLY A 25 -6.72 14.43 -13.13
N ASP A 26 -7.81 15.21 -13.07
CA ASP A 26 -9.08 14.71 -12.52
C ASP A 26 -9.84 13.94 -13.61
N HIS A 27 -9.76 12.61 -13.53
CA HIS A 27 -10.36 11.71 -14.52
C HIS A 27 -11.67 11.08 -14.03
N THR A 28 -12.04 11.26 -12.76
CA THR A 28 -13.17 10.55 -12.13
C THR A 28 -14.50 11.31 -12.20
N ARG A 29 -14.51 12.49 -12.83
CA ARG A 29 -15.68 13.40 -12.94
C ARG A 29 -16.27 13.82 -11.58
N ARG A 30 -15.58 13.58 -10.47
CA ARG A 30 -15.99 13.96 -9.12
C ARG A 30 -14.97 14.94 -8.55
N ARG A 31 -15.07 16.20 -8.99
CA ARG A 31 -14.23 17.26 -8.47
C ARG A 31 -14.75 17.72 -7.12
N TRP A 32 -13.87 17.73 -6.13
CA TRP A 32 -14.07 18.56 -4.94
C TRP A 32 -13.66 19.99 -5.28
N THR A 33 -14.56 20.95 -5.04
CA THR A 33 -14.18 22.38 -5.03
C THR A 33 -13.44 22.70 -3.74
N GLU A 34 -12.81 23.87 -3.66
CA GLU A 34 -12.16 24.35 -2.43
C GLU A 34 -13.07 24.25 -1.21
N MET A 35 -14.35 24.61 -1.37
CA MET A 35 -15.39 24.47 -0.35
C MET A 35 -15.55 23.00 0.12
N HIS A 36 -15.50 22.03 -0.79
CA HIS A 36 -15.61 20.61 -0.44
C HIS A 36 -14.40 20.15 0.37
N TYR A 37 -13.19 20.58 -0.01
CA TYR A 37 -11.99 20.28 0.77
C TYR A 37 -12.03 20.92 2.17
N MET A 38 -12.50 22.17 2.27
CA MET A 38 -12.69 22.85 3.56
C MET A 38 -13.74 22.17 4.44
N GLN A 39 -14.85 21.73 3.85
CA GLN A 39 -15.88 20.99 4.60
C GLN A 39 -15.35 19.63 5.06
N ALA A 40 -14.64 18.90 4.21
CA ALA A 40 -14.05 17.62 4.56
C ALA A 40 -12.99 17.75 5.68
N SER A 41 -12.17 18.81 5.65
CA SER A 41 -11.20 19.07 6.71
C SER A 41 -11.87 19.46 8.03
N ALA A 42 -12.91 20.29 7.99
CA ALA A 42 -13.70 20.65 9.17
C ALA A 42 -14.38 19.43 9.80
N LEU A 43 -14.97 18.56 8.99
CA LEU A 43 -15.57 17.29 9.45
C LEU A 43 -14.52 16.34 10.05
N SER A 44 -13.35 16.24 9.42
CA SER A 44 -12.24 15.41 9.92
C SER A 44 -11.74 15.91 11.28
N LEU A 45 -11.64 17.23 11.45
CA LEU A 45 -11.27 17.84 12.72
C LEU A 45 -12.30 17.56 13.82
N MET A 46 -13.59 17.71 13.53
CA MET A 46 -14.67 17.41 14.48
C MET A 46 -14.67 15.94 14.92
N GLN A 47 -14.44 15.02 13.98
CA GLN A 47 -14.29 13.60 14.27
C GLN A 47 -13.11 13.33 15.20
N PHE A 48 -11.96 13.96 14.95
CA PHE A 48 -10.78 13.86 15.81
C PHE A 48 -11.04 14.42 17.22
N MET A 49 -11.63 15.61 17.32
CA MET A 49 -11.98 16.22 18.61
C MET A 49 -12.92 15.34 19.42
N THR A 50 -13.86 14.66 18.77
CA THR A 50 -14.78 13.72 19.42
C THR A 50 -14.02 12.54 20.02
N GLN A 51 -13.01 11.99 19.33
CA GLN A 51 -12.16 10.94 19.89
C GLN A 51 -11.33 11.43 21.07
N VAL A 52 -10.75 12.64 20.97
CA VAL A 52 -9.97 13.24 22.05
C VAL A 52 -10.83 13.48 23.27
N MET A 53 -12.04 13.99 23.11
CA MET A 53 -12.98 14.16 24.23
C MET A 53 -13.41 12.81 24.80
N TRP A 54 -13.66 11.79 23.96
CA TRP A 54 -14.02 10.47 24.45
C TRP A 54 -12.93 9.85 25.32
N ALA A 55 -11.68 9.93 24.86
CA ALA A 55 -10.52 9.44 25.61
C ALA A 55 -10.22 10.31 26.84
N GLY A 56 -10.31 11.63 26.71
CA GLY A 56 -9.97 12.58 27.77
C GLY A 56 -11.04 12.71 28.87
N GLN A 57 -12.31 12.54 28.54
CA GLN A 57 -13.42 12.54 29.50
C GLN A 57 -13.71 11.14 30.06
N GLY A 58 -12.97 10.12 29.61
CA GLY A 58 -13.09 8.76 30.14
C GLY A 58 -14.47 8.13 29.93
N LEU A 59 -15.11 8.41 28.79
CA LEU A 59 -16.44 7.87 28.50
C LEU A 59 -16.40 6.35 28.38
N GLU A 60 -17.32 5.67 29.05
CA GLU A 60 -17.40 4.21 29.04
C GLU A 60 -17.73 3.68 27.63
N GLY A 61 -16.97 2.69 27.18
CA GLY A 61 -17.17 2.02 25.90
C GLY A 61 -16.05 2.29 24.89
N LYS A 62 -16.21 1.72 23.68
CA LYS A 62 -15.25 1.90 22.60
C LYS A 62 -15.52 3.23 21.89
N PRO A 63 -14.48 4.04 21.60
CA PRO A 63 -14.66 5.27 20.86
C PRO A 63 -15.27 4.95 19.47
N PRO A 64 -16.08 5.87 18.92
CA PRO A 64 -16.67 5.68 17.61
C PRO A 64 -15.59 5.47 16.56
N LYS A 65 -15.77 4.43 15.74
CA LYS A 65 -14.87 4.12 14.63
C LYS A 65 -15.07 5.16 13.53
N LEU A 66 -14.10 6.04 13.39
CA LEU A 66 -14.12 7.04 12.33
C LEU A 66 -13.86 6.36 10.99
N VAL A 67 -14.76 6.58 10.04
CA VAL A 67 -14.52 6.26 8.64
C VAL A 67 -14.00 7.54 8.00
N PRO A 68 -12.72 7.61 7.61
CA PRO A 68 -12.18 8.77 6.95
C PRO A 68 -12.97 9.03 5.67
N TRP A 69 -13.26 10.29 5.41
CA TRP A 69 -14.01 10.67 4.23
C TRP A 69 -13.20 10.37 2.98
N ALA A 70 -13.80 9.68 2.01
CA ALA A 70 -13.11 9.30 0.78
C ALA A 70 -12.89 10.54 -0.09
N THR A 71 -11.65 11.01 -0.14
CA THR A 71 -11.21 12.04 -1.10
C THR A 71 -11.23 11.49 -2.52
N PRO A 72 -11.58 12.30 -3.53
CA PRO A 72 -11.51 11.88 -4.92
C PRO A 72 -10.06 11.52 -5.28
N ASP A 73 -9.90 10.46 -6.05
CA ASP A 73 -8.59 9.99 -6.48
C ASP A 73 -8.06 10.89 -7.59
N LEU A 74 -6.94 11.55 -7.33
CA LEU A 74 -6.31 12.51 -8.26
C LEU A 74 -5.24 11.85 -9.14
N ARG A 75 -5.04 10.54 -8.99
CA ARG A 75 -4.06 9.80 -9.79
C ARG A 75 -4.55 9.65 -11.23
N THR A 76 -3.59 9.62 -12.16
CA THR A 76 -3.90 9.38 -13.57
C THR A 76 -4.37 7.93 -13.78
N PRO A 77 -5.13 7.63 -14.86
CA PRO A 77 -5.52 6.26 -15.21
C PRO A 77 -4.32 5.32 -15.32
N GLU A 78 -3.19 5.83 -15.82
CA GLU A 78 -1.94 5.06 -15.93
C GLU A 78 -1.39 4.67 -14.54
N GLN A 79 -1.38 5.61 -13.59
CA GLN A 79 -0.98 5.34 -12.21
C GLN A 79 -1.92 4.37 -11.51
N LEU A 80 -3.23 4.47 -11.78
CA LEU A 80 -4.22 3.52 -11.25
C LEU A 80 -4.00 2.12 -11.80
N ALA A 81 -3.76 1.99 -13.10
CA ALA A 81 -3.46 0.71 -13.75
C ALA A 81 -2.14 0.11 -13.24
N GLU A 82 -1.12 0.93 -13.02
CA GLU A 82 0.16 0.48 -12.44
C GLU A 82 -0.01 -0.02 -11.00
N ASP A 83 -0.78 0.69 -10.19
CA ASP A 83 -1.09 0.28 -8.81
C ASP A 83 -1.88 -1.02 -8.76
N GLU A 84 -2.85 -1.22 -9.67
CA GLU A 84 -3.57 -2.49 -9.83
C GLU A 84 -2.63 -3.61 -10.25
N ALA A 85 -1.74 -3.36 -11.21
CA ALA A 85 -0.73 -4.33 -11.64
C ALA A 85 0.23 -4.67 -10.49
N ARG A 86 0.65 -3.70 -9.67
CA ARG A 86 1.49 -3.92 -8.49
C ARG A 86 0.77 -4.79 -7.47
N LYS A 87 -0.48 -4.46 -7.12
CA LYS A 87 -1.31 -5.27 -6.22
C LYS A 87 -1.49 -6.70 -6.72
N ALA A 88 -1.69 -6.90 -8.02
CA ALA A 88 -1.80 -8.23 -8.61
C ALA A 88 -0.50 -9.04 -8.47
N ARG A 89 0.66 -8.41 -8.71
CA ARG A 89 1.98 -9.05 -8.52
C ARG A 89 2.23 -9.42 -7.06
N GLU A 90 1.89 -8.54 -6.13
CA GLU A 90 1.99 -8.80 -4.70
C GLU A 90 1.07 -9.94 -4.27
N ALA A 91 -0.19 -9.94 -4.73
CA ALA A 91 -1.15 -11.00 -4.44
C ALA A 91 -0.68 -12.36 -5.00
N ALA A 92 -0.12 -12.39 -6.20
CA ALA A 92 0.46 -13.60 -6.79
C ALA A 92 1.65 -14.11 -5.97
N ARG A 93 2.55 -13.22 -5.54
CA ARG A 93 3.68 -13.57 -4.67
C ARG A 93 3.20 -14.12 -3.33
N TRP A 94 2.21 -13.48 -2.71
CA TRP A 94 1.59 -13.97 -1.47
C TRP A 94 0.89 -15.31 -1.64
N ALA A 95 0.27 -15.57 -2.79
CA ALA A 95 -0.34 -16.87 -3.09
C ALA A 95 0.73 -17.97 -3.20
N GLN A 96 1.87 -17.69 -3.84
CA GLN A 96 3.01 -18.61 -3.91
C GLN A 96 3.56 -18.92 -2.52
N PHE A 97 3.79 -17.90 -1.68
CA PHE A 97 4.24 -18.11 -0.30
C PHE A 97 3.25 -18.93 0.53
N ARG A 98 1.94 -18.65 0.42
CA ARG A 98 0.91 -19.44 1.11
C ARG A 98 0.83 -20.88 0.62
N ALA A 99 1.06 -21.12 -0.68
CA ALA A 99 1.12 -22.47 -1.22
C ALA A 99 2.34 -23.23 -0.69
N ALA A 100 3.50 -22.58 -0.62
CA ALA A 100 4.75 -23.18 -0.12
C ALA A 100 4.73 -23.43 1.39
N THR A 101 3.99 -22.64 2.18
CA THR A 101 3.90 -22.78 3.64
C THR A 101 2.71 -23.61 4.11
N ARG A 102 1.96 -24.22 3.19
CA ARG A 102 0.82 -25.09 3.53
C ARG A 102 1.32 -26.38 4.23
N PRO A 103 0.65 -26.86 5.29
CA PRO A 103 0.99 -28.14 5.90
C PRO A 103 0.90 -29.27 4.85
N GLY A 104 1.98 -30.03 4.66
CA GLY A 104 2.08 -31.07 3.64
C GLY A 104 2.46 -30.58 2.24
N ALA A 105 2.78 -29.29 2.06
CA ALA A 105 3.37 -28.79 0.83
C ALA A 105 4.71 -29.50 0.57
N ARG A 106 4.97 -29.85 -0.70
CA ARG A 106 6.25 -30.38 -1.14
C ARG A 106 7.30 -29.30 -0.86
N GLN A 107 8.08 -29.48 0.21
CA GLN A 107 9.24 -28.61 0.44
C GLN A 107 10.09 -28.67 -0.82
N ASP A 108 10.59 -27.53 -1.28
CA ASP A 108 11.54 -27.48 -2.38
C ASP A 108 12.69 -28.42 -2.02
N THR A 109 12.70 -29.59 -2.64
CA THR A 109 13.56 -30.71 -2.24
C THR A 109 15.02 -30.32 -2.40
N GLU A 110 15.34 -29.45 -3.36
CA GLU A 110 16.69 -28.93 -3.58
C GLU A 110 17.16 -27.97 -2.47
N TRP A 111 16.26 -27.12 -1.96
CA TRP A 111 16.63 -26.20 -0.88
C TRP A 111 16.64 -26.94 0.47
N ALA A 112 15.71 -27.87 0.71
CA ALA A 112 15.81 -28.75 1.86
C ALA A 112 17.12 -29.57 1.85
N GLN A 113 17.54 -30.07 0.67
CA GLN A 113 18.80 -30.80 0.50
C GLN A 113 20.03 -29.90 0.70
N ARG A 114 20.06 -28.70 0.11
CA ARG A 114 21.17 -27.74 0.31
C ARG A 114 21.30 -27.31 1.76
N LEU A 115 20.18 -27.13 2.47
CA LEU A 115 20.19 -26.79 3.90
C LEU A 115 20.71 -27.96 4.75
N ALA A 116 20.34 -29.20 4.40
CA ALA A 116 20.86 -30.39 5.04
C ALA A 116 22.38 -30.55 4.80
N GLN A 117 22.84 -30.34 3.56
CA GLN A 117 24.28 -30.36 3.21
C GLN A 117 25.06 -29.29 3.97
N ALA A 118 24.57 -28.04 4.00
CA ALA A 118 25.22 -26.97 4.75
C ALA A 118 25.29 -27.27 6.25
N ARG A 119 24.27 -27.93 6.81
CA ARG A 119 24.26 -28.37 8.21
C ARG A 119 25.29 -29.46 8.47
N GLU A 120 25.44 -30.43 7.58
CA GLU A 120 26.45 -31.49 7.67
C GLU A 120 27.88 -30.96 7.55
N GLU A 121 28.12 -30.02 6.64
CA GLU A 121 29.41 -29.34 6.51
C GLU A 121 29.77 -28.54 7.76
N HIS A 122 28.80 -27.82 8.33
CA HIS A 122 28.99 -27.09 9.57
C HIS A 122 29.31 -28.02 10.74
N LEU A 123 28.64 -29.18 10.85
CA LEU A 123 28.94 -30.18 11.88
C LEU A 123 30.31 -30.83 11.67
N ARG A 124 30.74 -31.05 10.42
CA ARG A 124 32.07 -31.55 10.09
C ARG A 124 33.18 -30.56 10.46
N LEU A 125 32.94 -29.26 10.26
CA LEU A 125 33.88 -28.19 10.64
C LEU A 125 33.85 -27.89 12.14
N ALA A 126 32.70 -28.06 12.79
CA ALA A 126 32.52 -27.88 14.23
C ALA A 126 32.96 -29.08 15.07
N ALA A 127 33.24 -30.24 14.46
CA ALA A 127 33.83 -31.37 15.14
C ALA A 127 35.29 -31.03 15.51
N PRO A 128 35.64 -30.87 16.80
CA PRO A 128 37.01 -30.60 17.20
C PRO A 128 37.88 -31.78 16.79
N GLY A 129 39.04 -31.50 16.21
CA GLY A 129 40.06 -32.49 15.89
C GLY A 129 40.27 -33.43 17.07
N GLN A 130 40.17 -34.73 16.82
CA GLN A 130 40.53 -35.75 17.79
C GLN A 130 41.93 -35.41 18.34
N PRO A 131 42.12 -35.26 19.66
CA PRO A 131 43.47 -35.12 20.20
C PRO A 131 44.21 -36.43 19.89
N ALA A 132 45.33 -36.29 19.20
CA ALA A 132 46.24 -37.39 18.93
C ALA A 132 46.53 -38.12 20.24
N GLN A 133 46.13 -39.39 20.32
CA GLN A 133 46.58 -40.29 21.36
C GLN A 133 48.08 -40.51 21.16
N THR A 134 48.91 -39.76 21.90
CA THR A 134 50.30 -40.12 22.11
C THR A 134 50.32 -41.29 23.09
N THR A 135 50.38 -42.51 22.54
CA THR A 135 50.92 -43.67 23.23
C THR A 135 52.44 -43.57 23.31
N GLU A 136 52.92 -43.68 24.56
CA GLU A 136 54.25 -44.08 25.03
C GLU A 136 55.42 -43.08 24.90
#